data_AF-A0A1F7H3B5-F1
#
_entry.id   AF-A0A1F7H3B5-F1
#
_cell.length_a   1.000
_cell.length_b   1.000
_cell.length_c   1.000
_cell.angle_alpha   90.00
_cell.angle_beta   90.00
_cell.angle_gamma   90.00
#
_symmetry.space_group_name_H-M   'P 1'
#
loop_
_entity.id
_entity.type
_entity.pdbx_description
1 polymer ?
#
loop_
_entity_poly.entity_id
_entity_poly.type
_entity_poly.pdbx_seq_one_letter_code
_entity_poly.pdbx_strand_id
1 'polypeptide(L)'
;MTIKPKLFFFKNKALLLFSTFLSALVLSLFIVKSFAQTPTSFTFTAAGDYSSNSTRTTAVLNGMNPASSGANFNLALGDLSYGSKTPETAWCDYVKSKVGDAFPFELIPGNHEDDGPAGNNIDNFELCLPHRLGPITGRYSREYFFDYPVDTPLARFIAISPQMIFNDEGQYTYTPGNAHYSFVVEAIDSARAAGIKWVVVTMHVNCITMGKKSCGMGQDLFNLLIDKKVDLILQGHDHNYQRSKQLAHSPLCVSIVPGSYNADCVVDDGSDNAYSKGAGTVLNIVGTGGIGNYDINTGDTEAPYFARWNGVNANPTVGFLKAVVTDISMTITFNPMYGPDFSDSFTIEDTSTPTFTPAPPTDTPVPTPTPTPDPSAPTPTDTPTPTITPTPTDTPTPTHTPSPTPTPNVINLSPVADTYVRSDKPNNNYGTNTLFFVDGSPMKITYIKFDLSGLTGLSISSAKLRLKVAGDKSPTLQSVKSVADTSWGETTLNYNNRSSLESVINTFSGPTVNTWVEIDIMSEAAARQGQLMSLGIDETSSNGINFYSKETVNGPVLVITF
;
A
#
# COMPACT_ATOMS: atom_id res chain seq x y z
N MET A 1 -49.38 21.23 63.61
CA MET A 1 -50.05 19.92 63.54
C MET A 1 -50.60 19.78 62.12
N THR A 2 -49.78 19.33 61.15
CA THR A 2 -49.87 18.00 60.49
C THR A 2 -51.23 17.83 59.75
N ILE A 3 -51.37 17.67 58.43
CA ILE A 3 -50.85 16.62 57.52
C ILE A 3 -51.16 16.99 56.03
N LYS A 4 -50.16 16.77 55.14
CA LYS A 4 -50.13 16.39 53.69
C LYS A 4 -51.24 16.78 52.69
N PRO A 5 -50.88 17.10 51.42
CA PRO A 5 -51.71 16.80 50.26
C PRO A 5 -51.15 15.64 49.42
N LYS A 6 -52.05 14.78 48.91
CA LYS A 6 -51.79 13.85 47.80
C LYS A 6 -52.33 14.49 46.51
N LEU A 7 -51.44 14.59 45.52
CA LEU A 7 -51.71 14.98 44.13
C LEU A 7 -52.35 13.81 43.36
N PHE A 8 -53.35 14.09 42.53
CA PHE A 8 -53.57 13.46 41.21
C PHE A 8 -54.70 14.18 40.47
N PHE A 9 -54.44 14.65 39.25
CA PHE A 9 -55.17 14.32 38.01
C PHE A 9 -54.87 15.33 36.88
N PHE A 10 -54.41 14.81 35.74
CA PHE A 10 -54.29 15.49 34.46
C PHE A 10 -55.66 15.54 33.74
N LYS A 11 -55.91 16.64 32.99
CA LYS A 11 -56.42 16.70 31.59
C LYS A 11 -57.23 17.99 31.34
N ASN A 12 -56.84 18.80 30.35
CA ASN A 12 -57.52 18.86 29.04
C ASN A 12 -57.10 20.08 28.21
N LYS A 13 -57.05 19.84 26.89
CA LYS A 13 -56.75 20.75 25.78
C LYS A 13 -57.85 21.79 25.56
N ALA A 14 -57.50 22.98 25.08
CA ALA A 14 -58.21 23.67 23.97
C ALA A 14 -57.41 24.87 23.46
N LEU A 15 -57.56 25.09 22.15
CA LEU A 15 -56.79 25.89 21.21
C LEU A 15 -57.58 27.18 20.88
N LEU A 16 -56.94 28.35 20.74
CA LEU A 16 -57.48 29.44 19.92
C LEU A 16 -56.39 30.42 19.44
N LEU A 17 -56.36 30.59 18.11
CA LEU A 17 -55.51 31.49 17.33
C LEU A 17 -56.00 32.95 17.38
N PHE A 18 -55.08 33.92 17.32
CA PHE A 18 -55.31 35.18 16.60
C PHE A 18 -53.97 35.77 16.12
N SER A 19 -53.91 36.14 14.84
CA SER A 19 -52.74 36.64 14.11
C SER A 19 -52.54 38.15 14.25
N THR A 20 -51.28 38.61 14.22
CA THR A 20 -50.92 39.94 13.69
C THR A 20 -49.59 39.87 12.93
N PHE A 21 -49.56 40.54 11.78
CA PHE A 21 -48.49 40.69 10.79
C PHE A 21 -47.34 41.59 11.27
N LEU A 22 -46.08 41.28 10.93
CA LEU A 22 -45.14 42.29 10.37
C LEU A 22 -43.86 41.70 9.75
N SER A 23 -43.64 42.07 8.48
CA SER A 23 -42.38 42.38 7.78
C SER A 23 -41.19 41.42 7.79
N ALA A 24 -40.85 40.96 6.59
CA ALA A 24 -39.65 40.24 6.22
C ALA A 24 -38.35 41.06 6.43
N LEU A 25 -37.35 40.41 7.01
CA LEU A 25 -35.94 40.74 6.82
C LEU A 25 -35.21 39.42 6.51
N VAL A 26 -34.93 39.19 5.23
CA VAL A 26 -34.07 38.08 4.80
C VAL A 26 -32.64 38.47 5.13
N LEU A 27 -32.17 38.07 6.31
CA LEU A 27 -30.75 38.06 6.62
C LEU A 27 -30.23 36.66 6.31
N SER A 28 -29.76 36.46 5.08
CA SER A 28 -29.00 35.27 4.69
C SER A 28 -27.71 35.23 5.50
N LEU A 29 -27.73 34.57 6.66
CA LEU A 29 -26.51 34.10 7.30
C LEU A 29 -25.92 33.01 6.38
N PHE A 30 -25.01 33.41 5.51
CA PHE A 30 -24.02 32.47 4.99
C PHE A 30 -23.15 32.06 6.18
N ILE A 31 -23.53 30.98 6.85
CA ILE A 31 -22.59 30.22 7.65
C ILE A 31 -21.59 29.65 6.65
N VAL A 32 -20.48 30.36 6.45
CA VAL A 32 -19.28 29.75 5.87
C VAL A 32 -18.83 28.73 6.90
N LYS A 33 -19.34 27.50 6.81
CA LYS A 33 -18.69 26.35 7.42
C LYS A 33 -17.35 26.24 6.72
N SER A 34 -16.31 26.77 7.36
CA SER A 34 -14.93 26.38 7.07
C SER A 34 -14.86 24.87 7.31
N PHE A 35 -15.00 24.09 6.24
CA PHE A 35 -14.57 22.70 6.22
C PHE A 35 -13.05 22.72 6.12
N ALA A 36 -12.37 23.07 7.21
CA ALA A 36 -10.98 22.66 7.35
C ALA A 36 -11.02 21.14 7.48
N GLN A 37 -10.83 20.44 6.35
CA GLN A 37 -10.65 19.01 6.33
C GLN A 37 -9.45 18.73 7.23
N THR A 38 -9.64 17.95 8.30
CA THR A 38 -8.52 17.50 9.13
C THR A 38 -7.49 16.88 8.19
N PRO A 39 -6.21 17.31 8.23
CA PRO A 39 -5.18 16.73 7.38
C PRO A 39 -5.22 15.21 7.54
N THR A 40 -5.29 14.49 6.42
CA THR A 40 -5.14 13.04 6.44
C THR A 40 -3.79 12.74 7.08
N SER A 41 -3.81 11.94 8.14
CA SER A 41 -2.61 11.50 8.82
C SER A 41 -2.79 10.08 9.30
N PHE A 42 -1.68 9.37 9.42
CA PHE A 42 -1.67 8.05 10.00
C PHE A 42 -0.36 7.79 10.73
N THR A 43 -0.36 6.75 11.55
CA THR A 43 0.80 6.33 12.32
C THR A 43 1.14 4.89 12.00
N PHE A 44 2.41 4.58 11.80
CA PHE A 44 2.87 3.19 11.75
C PHE A 44 4.04 2.97 12.69
N THR A 45 4.26 1.71 13.09
CA THR A 45 5.45 1.29 13.82
C THR A 45 6.30 0.33 13.00
N ALA A 46 7.58 0.21 13.34
CA ALA A 46 8.47 -0.77 12.74
C ALA A 46 9.54 -1.27 13.72
N ALA A 47 9.85 -2.56 13.64
CA ALA A 47 11.05 -3.18 14.19
C ALA A 47 11.27 -4.55 13.53
N GLY A 48 12.50 -5.06 13.56
CA GLY A 48 12.85 -6.45 13.25
C GLY A 48 13.48 -7.14 14.46
N ASP A 49 13.81 -8.42 14.32
CA ASP A 49 14.68 -9.13 15.27
C ASP A 49 14.02 -9.29 16.66
N TYR A 50 12.83 -9.88 16.65
CA TYR A 50 11.94 -9.94 17.80
C TYR A 50 12.32 -11.01 18.81
N SER A 51 12.40 -12.29 18.38
CA SER A 51 12.39 -13.46 19.26
C SER A 51 11.11 -13.53 20.11
N SER A 52 11.17 -14.10 21.30
CA SER A 52 10.05 -14.14 22.25
C SER A 52 10.50 -13.92 23.69
N ASN A 53 11.53 -13.08 23.86
CA ASN A 53 12.06 -12.75 25.17
C ASN A 53 10.96 -12.14 26.05
N SER A 54 10.70 -12.78 27.19
CA SER A 54 9.57 -12.44 28.06
C SER A 54 9.66 -11.03 28.66
N THR A 55 10.82 -10.39 28.62
CA THR A 55 11.03 -9.01 29.09
C THR A 55 11.15 -8.04 27.91
N ARG A 56 12.18 -8.20 27.07
CA ARG A 56 12.52 -7.26 26.00
C ARG A 56 11.46 -7.23 24.90
N THR A 57 11.20 -8.36 24.27
CA THR A 57 10.21 -8.48 23.18
C THR A 57 8.82 -8.11 23.69
N THR A 58 8.45 -8.55 24.90
CA THR A 58 7.17 -8.18 25.51
C THR A 58 7.03 -6.67 25.69
N ALA A 59 8.08 -5.98 26.16
CA ALA A 59 8.05 -4.53 26.32
C ALA A 59 7.87 -3.83 24.97
N VAL A 60 8.62 -4.25 23.95
CA VAL A 60 8.52 -3.70 22.59
C VAL A 60 7.10 -3.87 22.03
N LEU A 61 6.54 -5.08 22.06
CA LEU A 61 5.20 -5.35 21.56
C LEU A 61 4.10 -4.59 22.33
N ASN A 62 4.23 -4.47 23.65
CA ASN A 62 3.29 -3.66 24.45
C ASN A 62 3.35 -2.16 24.09
N GLY A 63 4.53 -1.66 23.74
CA GLY A 63 4.72 -0.29 23.28
C GLY A 63 4.13 -0.07 21.89
N MET A 64 4.27 -1.05 20.99
CA MET A 64 3.69 -1.03 19.64
C MET A 64 2.17 -1.12 19.63
N ASN A 65 1.55 -1.72 20.67
CA ASN A 65 0.10 -1.86 20.78
C ASN A 65 -0.59 -0.53 20.39
N PRO A 66 -1.61 -0.55 19.51
CA PRO A 66 -2.27 0.66 19.01
C PRO A 66 -2.88 1.54 20.12
N ALA A 67 -3.27 0.96 21.26
CA ALA A 67 -3.74 1.71 22.42
C ALA A 67 -2.62 2.50 23.12
N SER A 68 -1.36 2.04 23.01
CA SER A 68 -0.17 2.70 23.54
C SER A 68 0.46 3.65 22.51
N SER A 69 0.61 3.19 21.27
CA SER A 69 1.34 3.90 20.22
C SER A 69 0.46 4.84 19.39
N GLY A 70 -0.86 4.59 19.32
CA GLY A 70 -1.75 5.21 18.35
C GLY A 70 -1.52 4.73 16.91
N ALA A 71 -0.75 3.66 16.71
CA ALA A 71 -0.42 3.14 15.38
C ALA A 71 -1.63 2.52 14.69
N ASN A 72 -1.69 2.68 13.38
CA ASN A 72 -2.65 2.02 12.51
C ASN A 72 -2.18 0.60 12.14
N PHE A 73 -0.86 0.37 12.08
CA PHE A 73 -0.24 -0.91 11.80
C PHE A 73 1.24 -0.95 12.21
N ASN A 74 1.81 -2.16 12.21
CA ASN A 74 3.24 -2.40 12.36
C ASN A 74 3.84 -3.05 11.11
N LEU A 75 5.06 -2.66 10.77
CA LEU A 75 5.93 -3.28 9.76
C LEU A 75 6.96 -4.16 10.49
N ALA A 76 6.84 -5.47 10.35
CA ALA A 76 7.78 -6.42 10.93
C ALA A 76 8.96 -6.66 10.00
N LEU A 77 10.15 -6.18 10.36
CA LEU A 77 11.34 -6.14 9.49
C LEU A 77 12.13 -7.46 9.48
N GLY A 78 11.43 -8.59 9.53
CA GLY A 78 12.01 -9.93 9.54
C GLY A 78 12.58 -10.39 10.89
N ASP A 79 12.99 -11.65 10.92
CA ASP A 79 13.48 -12.38 12.09
C ASP A 79 12.47 -12.36 13.26
N LEU A 80 11.44 -13.19 13.10
CA LEU A 80 10.25 -13.20 13.95
C LEU A 80 10.49 -14.01 15.23
N SER A 81 10.35 -15.34 15.16
CA SER A 81 10.36 -16.19 16.35
C SER A 81 11.75 -16.65 16.77
N TYR A 82 12.69 -16.78 15.82
CA TYR A 82 13.97 -17.49 16.01
C TYR A 82 13.77 -18.94 16.52
N GLY A 83 12.62 -19.55 16.25
CA GLY A 83 12.22 -20.85 16.83
C GLY A 83 12.06 -20.84 18.36
N SER A 84 12.02 -19.68 19.02
CA SER A 84 11.89 -19.58 20.48
C SER A 84 10.46 -19.87 20.98
N LYS A 85 9.48 -19.77 20.08
CA LYS A 85 8.10 -20.26 20.25
C LYS A 85 7.71 -21.06 19.02
N THR A 86 7.33 -22.32 19.25
CA THR A 86 6.96 -23.28 18.20
C THR A 86 5.65 -23.99 18.58
N PRO A 87 4.78 -24.33 17.61
CA PRO A 87 4.86 -23.92 16.20
C PRO A 87 4.70 -22.39 16.05
N GLU A 88 4.87 -21.86 14.84
CA GLU A 88 4.80 -20.43 14.51
C GLU A 88 3.52 -19.77 15.02
N THR A 89 2.41 -20.52 15.04
CA THR A 89 1.12 -20.05 15.60
C THR A 89 1.22 -19.66 17.07
N ALA A 90 2.07 -20.30 17.87
CA ALA A 90 2.30 -19.91 19.27
C ALA A 90 3.03 -18.56 19.39
N TRP A 91 3.86 -18.22 18.41
CA TRP A 91 4.48 -16.89 18.34
C TRP A 91 3.48 -15.84 17.85
N CYS A 92 2.67 -16.15 16.83
CA CYS A 92 1.56 -15.30 16.40
C CYS A 92 0.59 -14.99 17.54
N ASP A 93 0.18 -16.00 18.31
CA ASP A 93 -0.70 -15.81 19.48
C ASP A 93 -0.04 -14.96 20.56
N TYR A 94 1.27 -15.11 20.76
CA TYR A 94 2.04 -14.23 21.63
C TYR A 94 1.99 -12.77 21.16
N VAL A 95 2.23 -12.50 19.86
CA VAL A 95 2.13 -11.14 19.29
C VAL A 95 0.72 -10.58 19.46
N LYS A 96 -0.31 -11.31 19.02
CA LYS A 96 -1.72 -10.90 19.13
C LYS A 96 -2.13 -10.64 20.58
N SER A 97 -1.61 -11.40 21.55
CA SER A 97 -1.86 -11.16 22.98
C SER A 97 -1.31 -9.82 23.49
N LYS A 98 -0.40 -9.18 22.74
CA LYS A 98 0.21 -7.89 23.07
C LYS A 98 -0.35 -6.75 22.25
N VAL A 99 -0.55 -6.93 20.95
CA VAL A 99 -0.98 -5.84 20.04
C VAL A 99 -2.47 -5.89 19.67
N GLY A 100 -3.15 -6.98 20.01
CA GLY A 100 -4.56 -7.22 19.70
C GLY A 100 -4.75 -8.05 18.43
N ASP A 101 -5.78 -8.88 18.43
CA ASP A 101 -6.04 -9.84 17.33
C ASP A 101 -6.29 -9.18 15.98
N ALA A 102 -6.78 -7.94 15.95
CA ALA A 102 -7.15 -7.20 14.74
C ALA A 102 -6.07 -6.24 14.23
N PHE A 103 -5.00 -6.02 14.99
CA PHE A 103 -3.95 -5.08 14.60
C PHE A 103 -3.15 -5.62 13.41
N PRO A 104 -3.01 -4.87 12.30
CA PRO A 104 -2.22 -5.30 11.16
C PRO A 104 -0.72 -5.33 11.52
N PHE A 105 -0.10 -6.49 11.29
CA PHE A 105 1.29 -6.76 11.62
C PHE A 105 1.96 -7.32 10.37
N GLU A 106 2.33 -6.40 9.48
CA GLU A 106 2.74 -6.68 8.10
C GLU A 106 4.11 -7.36 8.08
N LEU A 107 4.18 -8.54 7.46
CA LEU A 107 5.33 -9.43 7.55
C LEU A 107 6.27 -9.31 6.36
N ILE A 108 7.56 -9.50 6.63
CA ILE A 108 8.57 -10.01 5.68
C ILE A 108 9.43 -11.04 6.43
N PRO A 109 10.06 -12.02 5.76
CA PRO A 109 11.01 -12.93 6.39
C PRO A 109 12.31 -12.22 6.75
N GLY A 110 12.96 -12.73 7.80
CA GLY A 110 14.40 -12.60 7.91
C GLY A 110 15.10 -13.91 7.59
N ASN A 111 16.43 -13.96 7.76
CA ASN A 111 17.16 -15.20 7.50
C ASN A 111 16.65 -16.33 8.40
N HIS A 112 16.21 -16.03 9.63
CA HIS A 112 15.65 -17.04 10.51
C HIS A 112 14.32 -17.63 10.02
N GLU A 113 13.61 -16.99 9.08
CA GLU A 113 12.40 -17.55 8.45
C GLU A 113 12.66 -18.27 7.10
N ASP A 114 13.88 -18.14 6.58
CA ASP A 114 14.37 -18.81 5.37
C ASP A 114 15.14 -20.10 5.72
N ASP A 115 16.21 -19.98 6.52
CA ASP A 115 17.09 -21.09 6.91
C ASP A 115 16.87 -21.61 8.34
N GLY A 116 15.76 -21.20 8.96
CA GLY A 116 15.41 -21.55 10.33
C GLY A 116 15.12 -23.04 10.58
N PRO A 117 15.06 -23.48 11.85
CA PRO A 117 14.65 -24.83 12.21
C PRO A 117 13.30 -25.19 11.58
N ALA A 118 13.05 -26.50 11.33
CA ALA A 118 11.76 -26.96 10.80
C ALA A 118 10.58 -26.39 11.62
N GLY A 119 9.72 -25.60 10.98
CA GLY A 119 8.69 -24.82 11.67
C GLY A 119 9.12 -23.40 12.06
N ASN A 120 9.98 -22.76 11.26
CA ASN A 120 10.14 -21.30 11.24
C ASN A 120 10.09 -20.83 9.77
N ASN A 121 8.97 -21.10 9.08
CA ASN A 121 8.76 -20.70 7.69
C ASN A 121 7.79 -19.52 7.63
N ILE A 122 8.13 -18.48 6.87
CA ILE A 122 7.29 -17.28 6.75
C ILE A 122 5.83 -17.58 6.35
N ASP A 123 5.60 -18.57 5.50
CA ASP A 123 4.25 -18.94 5.04
C ASP A 123 3.38 -19.41 6.22
N ASN A 124 3.96 -20.01 7.26
CA ASN A 124 3.22 -20.43 8.46
C ASN A 124 2.84 -19.24 9.34
N PHE A 125 3.69 -18.20 9.39
CA PHE A 125 3.37 -16.97 10.11
C PHE A 125 2.26 -16.19 9.41
N GLU A 126 2.27 -16.15 8.07
CA GLU A 126 1.22 -15.53 7.26
C GLU A 126 -0.17 -16.07 7.58
N LEU A 127 -0.30 -17.39 7.79
CA LEU A 127 -1.59 -18.01 8.14
C LEU A 127 -2.19 -17.49 9.45
N CYS A 128 -1.36 -17.04 10.40
CA CYS A 128 -1.80 -16.57 11.72
C CYS A 128 -1.68 -15.06 11.96
N LEU A 129 -0.95 -14.34 11.08
CA LEU A 129 -0.84 -12.89 11.02
C LEU A 129 -1.05 -12.41 9.57
N PRO A 130 -2.29 -12.56 9.04
CA PRO A 130 -2.57 -12.21 7.65
C PRO A 130 -2.56 -10.69 7.44
N HIS A 131 -2.34 -10.28 6.19
CA HIS A 131 -2.48 -8.90 5.73
C HIS A 131 -3.87 -8.32 6.03
N ARG A 132 -3.95 -7.03 6.37
CA ARG A 132 -5.23 -6.35 6.70
C ARG A 132 -5.38 -4.90 6.24
N LEU A 133 -4.44 -4.36 5.47
CA LEU A 133 -4.35 -2.91 5.18
C LEU A 133 -4.88 -2.45 3.83
N GLY A 134 -5.55 -3.31 3.06
CA GLY A 134 -6.17 -2.96 1.78
C GLY A 134 -5.79 -3.96 0.70
N PRO A 135 -5.98 -3.65 -0.58
CA PRO A 135 -5.40 -4.50 -1.61
C PRO A 135 -3.88 -4.38 -1.58
N ILE A 136 -3.21 -5.52 -1.72
CA ILE A 136 -1.77 -5.58 -1.99
C ILE A 136 -1.55 -5.89 -3.46
N THR A 137 -0.37 -5.52 -3.97
CA THR A 137 0.18 -6.10 -5.20
C THR A 137 1.40 -6.93 -4.82
N GLY A 138 1.47 -8.17 -5.32
CA GLY A 138 2.54 -9.12 -5.00
C GLY A 138 2.07 -10.26 -4.10
N ARG A 139 3.03 -10.97 -3.48
CA ARG A 139 2.79 -12.06 -2.55
C ARG A 139 3.04 -11.57 -1.13
N TYR A 140 1.97 -11.53 -0.33
CA TYR A 140 2.09 -11.16 1.08
C TYR A 140 3.16 -12.02 1.76
N SER A 141 3.78 -11.43 2.77
CA SER A 141 4.87 -12.02 3.53
C SER A 141 6.16 -12.26 2.75
N ARG A 142 6.22 -12.11 1.42
CA ARG A 142 7.46 -12.32 0.63
C ARG A 142 7.90 -11.13 -0.22
N GLU A 143 7.03 -10.61 -1.07
CA GLU A 143 7.30 -9.44 -1.92
C GLU A 143 5.97 -8.80 -2.29
N TYR A 144 5.68 -7.64 -1.70
CA TYR A 144 4.40 -6.97 -1.92
C TYR A 144 4.50 -5.47 -1.68
N PHE A 145 3.53 -4.71 -2.20
CA PHE A 145 3.32 -3.34 -1.79
C PHE A 145 1.85 -3.05 -1.54
N PHE A 146 1.60 -2.06 -0.69
CA PHE A 146 0.28 -1.51 -0.42
C PHE A 146 0.35 0.00 -0.21
N ASP A 147 -0.80 0.64 -0.42
CA ASP A 147 -0.97 2.08 -0.32
C ASP A 147 -1.82 2.41 0.90
N TYR A 148 -1.43 3.44 1.64
CA TYR A 148 -2.12 3.83 2.86
C TYR A 148 -2.25 5.35 3.04
N PRO A 149 -3.40 5.84 3.50
CA PRO A 149 -4.69 5.14 3.61
C PRO A 149 -5.25 4.70 2.24
N VAL A 150 -6.06 3.64 2.19
CA VAL A 150 -6.55 3.03 0.94
C VAL A 150 -7.26 4.05 0.03
N ASP A 151 -8.13 4.90 0.60
CA ASP A 151 -8.96 5.82 -0.19
C ASP A 151 -8.21 7.06 -0.68
N THR A 152 -7.20 7.50 0.07
CA THR A 152 -6.39 8.70 -0.22
C THR A 152 -4.92 8.43 0.11
N PRO A 153 -4.23 7.62 -0.70
CA PRO A 153 -2.87 7.19 -0.41
C PRO A 153 -1.91 8.35 -0.16
N LEU A 154 -1.42 8.43 1.07
CA LEU A 154 -0.33 9.33 1.44
C LEU A 154 1.02 8.66 1.25
N ALA A 155 1.08 7.35 1.50
CA ALA A 155 2.31 6.59 1.42
C ALA A 155 2.11 5.24 0.70
N ARG A 156 3.14 4.82 -0.03
CA ARG A 156 3.32 3.45 -0.48
C ARG A 156 4.36 2.75 0.38
N PHE A 157 4.02 1.57 0.85
CA PHE A 157 4.92 0.65 1.56
C PHE A 157 5.27 -0.50 0.64
N ILE A 158 6.56 -0.70 0.37
CA ILE A 158 7.08 -1.74 -0.52
C ILE A 158 7.94 -2.69 0.33
N ALA A 159 7.42 -3.89 0.54
CA ALA A 159 8.04 -4.93 1.35
C ALA A 159 8.76 -5.94 0.44
N ILE A 160 10.07 -6.09 0.63
CA ILE A 160 10.93 -6.95 -0.20
C ILE A 160 11.83 -7.86 0.62
N SER A 161 12.23 -8.98 0.02
CA SER A 161 12.94 -10.08 0.70
C SER A 161 14.27 -10.43 0.03
N PRO A 162 15.22 -9.48 -0.10
CA PRO A 162 16.45 -9.73 -0.81
C PRO A 162 17.29 -10.84 -0.18
N GLN A 163 17.78 -11.72 -1.05
CA GLN A 163 18.54 -12.93 -0.77
C GLN A 163 17.81 -14.03 0.00
N MET A 164 16.53 -13.86 0.33
CA MET A 164 15.73 -14.91 0.97
C MET A 164 15.42 -16.02 -0.03
N ILE A 165 15.51 -17.26 0.43
CA ILE A 165 15.24 -18.48 -0.32
C ILE A 165 13.86 -19.00 0.08
N PHE A 166 13.06 -19.35 -0.92
CA PHE A 166 11.78 -19.98 -0.72
C PHE A 166 11.75 -21.33 -1.43
N ASN A 167 11.21 -22.35 -0.77
CA ASN A 167 11.24 -23.72 -1.28
C ASN A 167 10.54 -23.90 -2.64
N ASP A 168 9.50 -23.10 -2.89
CA ASP A 168 8.65 -23.14 -4.09
C ASP A 168 9.06 -22.15 -5.18
N GLU A 169 9.80 -21.09 -4.84
CA GLU A 169 10.13 -19.99 -5.78
C GLU A 169 11.65 -19.75 -5.94
N GLY A 170 12.48 -20.39 -5.13
CA GLY A 170 13.92 -20.20 -5.11
C GLY A 170 14.34 -18.89 -4.42
N GLN A 171 15.53 -18.41 -4.76
CA GLN A 171 16.11 -17.23 -4.13
C GLN A 171 15.68 -15.92 -4.81
N TYR A 172 15.24 -14.96 -4.02
CA TYR A 172 14.90 -13.62 -4.50
C TYR A 172 16.15 -12.75 -4.55
N THR A 173 16.80 -12.67 -5.71
CA THR A 173 18.15 -12.07 -5.82
C THR A 173 18.18 -10.57 -6.05
N TYR A 174 17.07 -9.95 -6.51
CA TYR A 174 16.99 -8.52 -6.87
C TYR A 174 18.18 -8.01 -7.71
N THR A 175 18.61 -8.79 -8.69
CA THR A 175 19.67 -8.38 -9.61
C THR A 175 19.09 -7.58 -10.78
N PRO A 176 19.79 -6.55 -11.29
CA PRO A 176 19.29 -5.76 -12.42
C PRO A 176 18.83 -6.64 -13.59
N GLY A 177 17.59 -6.40 -14.03
CA GLY A 177 16.96 -7.15 -15.12
C GLY A 177 16.19 -8.41 -14.70
N ASN A 178 16.26 -8.84 -13.44
CA ASN A 178 15.39 -9.91 -12.94
C ASN A 178 14.00 -9.37 -12.53
N ALA A 179 13.04 -10.28 -12.35
CA ALA A 179 11.65 -9.92 -12.07
C ALA A 179 11.47 -9.16 -10.73
N HIS A 180 12.20 -9.55 -9.68
CA HIS A 180 12.12 -8.92 -8.36
C HIS A 180 12.70 -7.49 -8.35
N TYR A 181 13.78 -7.25 -9.10
CA TYR A 181 14.31 -5.90 -9.30
C TYR A 181 13.30 -5.04 -10.06
N SER A 182 12.71 -5.57 -11.14
CA SER A 182 11.65 -4.87 -11.89
C SER A 182 10.42 -4.59 -11.02
N PHE A 183 10.03 -5.50 -10.13
CA PHE A 183 8.93 -5.28 -9.18
C PHE A 183 9.18 -4.04 -8.32
N VAL A 184 10.39 -3.87 -7.78
CA VAL A 184 10.76 -2.69 -6.99
C VAL A 184 10.70 -1.42 -7.82
N VAL A 185 11.25 -1.45 -9.03
CA VAL A 185 11.20 -0.32 -9.97
C VAL A 185 9.76 0.09 -10.24
N GLU A 186 8.91 -0.86 -10.60
CA GLU A 186 7.50 -0.64 -10.94
C GLU A 186 6.69 -0.15 -9.74
N ALA A 187 6.93 -0.71 -8.55
CA ALA A 187 6.27 -0.31 -7.32
C ALA A 187 6.61 1.15 -6.95
N ILE A 188 7.86 1.58 -7.11
CA ILE A 188 8.25 2.98 -6.86
C ILE A 188 7.67 3.89 -7.95
N ASP A 189 7.87 3.54 -9.23
CA ASP A 189 7.49 4.41 -10.35
C ASP A 189 5.97 4.60 -10.43
N SER A 190 5.20 3.55 -10.17
CA SER A 190 3.73 3.67 -10.15
C SER A 190 3.21 4.45 -8.94
N ALA A 191 3.91 4.48 -7.80
CA ALA A 191 3.55 5.38 -6.69
C ALA A 191 3.75 6.84 -7.08
N ARG A 192 4.89 7.15 -7.71
CA ARG A 192 5.18 8.51 -8.19
C ARG A 192 4.20 8.94 -9.28
N ALA A 193 3.87 8.04 -10.22
CA ALA A 193 2.87 8.29 -11.25
C ALA A 193 1.47 8.55 -10.68
N ALA A 194 1.11 7.86 -9.60
CA ALA A 194 -0.15 8.06 -8.87
C ALA A 194 -0.15 9.29 -7.94
N GLY A 195 0.96 10.05 -7.87
CA GLY A 195 1.08 11.21 -6.99
C GLY A 195 1.16 10.86 -5.51
N ILE A 196 1.46 9.60 -5.16
CA ILE A 196 1.61 9.17 -3.77
C ILE A 196 2.85 9.86 -3.18
N LYS A 197 2.64 10.56 -2.08
CA LYS A 197 3.66 11.44 -1.51
C LYS A 197 4.85 10.65 -1.01
N TRP A 198 4.64 9.70 -0.11
CA TRP A 198 5.74 9.01 0.56
C TRP A 198 5.96 7.61 -0.04
N VAL A 199 7.22 7.24 -0.25
CA VAL A 199 7.59 5.88 -0.63
C VAL A 199 8.53 5.34 0.45
N VAL A 200 8.08 4.28 1.13
CA VAL A 200 8.82 3.57 2.18
C VAL A 200 9.13 2.17 1.68
N VAL A 201 10.39 1.76 1.74
CA VAL A 201 10.81 0.40 1.37
C VAL A 201 11.28 -0.34 2.61
N THR A 202 10.73 -1.53 2.87
CA THR A 202 11.10 -2.37 4.00
C THR A 202 11.76 -3.66 3.53
N MET A 203 12.79 -4.09 4.26
CA MET A 203 13.46 -5.37 4.05
C MET A 203 14.13 -5.82 5.34
N HIS A 204 14.62 -7.06 5.39
CA HIS A 204 15.33 -7.55 6.57
C HIS A 204 16.82 -7.18 6.53
N VAL A 205 17.53 -7.60 5.48
CA VAL A 205 19.00 -7.51 5.38
C VAL A 205 19.52 -6.09 5.10
N ASN A 206 20.76 -5.81 5.53
CA ASN A 206 21.39 -4.49 5.42
C ASN A 206 22.15 -4.28 4.10
N CYS A 207 22.55 -3.02 3.81
CA CYS A 207 23.63 -2.75 2.85
C CYS A 207 24.84 -2.08 3.50
N ILE A 208 24.69 -0.82 3.89
CA ILE A 208 25.66 -0.12 4.75
C ILE A 208 25.23 -0.26 6.20
N THR A 209 26.18 -0.39 7.12
CA THR A 209 25.92 -0.57 8.55
C THR A 209 27.20 -0.35 9.37
N MET A 210 27.06 0.17 10.58
CA MET A 210 28.11 0.18 11.61
C MET A 210 28.07 -1.06 12.50
N GLY A 211 27.15 -2.00 12.24
CA GLY A 211 26.92 -3.17 13.06
C GLY A 211 27.81 -4.36 12.70
N LYS A 212 27.25 -5.56 12.84
CA LYS A 212 27.94 -6.82 12.54
C LYS A 212 27.70 -7.31 11.13
N LYS A 213 26.66 -6.81 10.47
CA LYS A 213 26.23 -7.32 9.17
C LYS A 213 26.99 -6.63 8.06
N SER A 214 26.76 -7.10 6.85
CA SER A 214 27.36 -6.58 5.62
C SER A 214 26.26 -6.35 4.58
N CYS A 215 26.62 -5.95 3.37
CA CYS A 215 25.62 -5.74 2.32
C CYS A 215 25.03 -7.06 1.80
N GLY A 216 23.99 -7.53 2.49
CA GLY A 216 23.18 -8.69 2.11
C GLY A 216 22.18 -8.35 1.02
N MET A 217 21.62 -7.14 0.98
CA MET A 217 20.65 -6.79 -0.06
C MET A 217 21.25 -6.64 -1.47
N GLY A 218 22.58 -6.50 -1.55
CA GLY A 218 23.31 -6.23 -2.78
C GLY A 218 23.42 -4.73 -3.11
N GLN A 219 24.58 -4.35 -3.65
CA GLN A 219 24.89 -2.95 -3.99
C GLN A 219 23.93 -2.38 -5.04
N ASP A 220 23.55 -3.17 -6.05
CA ASP A 220 22.72 -2.69 -7.15
C ASP A 220 21.30 -2.33 -6.71
N LEU A 221 20.69 -3.15 -5.84
CA LEU A 221 19.39 -2.84 -5.26
C LEU A 221 19.50 -1.61 -4.34
N PHE A 222 20.55 -1.51 -3.51
CA PHE A 222 20.72 -0.34 -2.64
C PHE A 222 20.83 0.94 -3.46
N ASN A 223 21.68 0.95 -4.48
CA ASN A 223 21.85 2.11 -5.37
C ASN A 223 20.59 2.43 -6.17
N LEU A 224 19.80 1.43 -6.59
CA LEU A 224 18.48 1.66 -7.18
C LEU A 224 17.59 2.52 -6.26
N LEU A 225 17.51 2.18 -4.97
CA LEU A 225 16.64 2.90 -4.03
C LEU A 225 17.11 4.35 -3.82
N ILE A 226 18.43 4.56 -3.79
CA ILE A 226 19.05 5.89 -3.71
C ILE A 226 18.77 6.70 -5.00
N ASP A 227 18.99 6.11 -6.17
CA ASP A 227 18.71 6.70 -7.49
C ASP A 227 17.24 7.11 -7.61
N LYS A 228 16.33 6.24 -7.16
CA LYS A 228 14.89 6.46 -7.16
C LYS A 228 14.42 7.42 -6.07
N LYS A 229 15.32 7.88 -5.19
CA LYS A 229 15.03 8.78 -4.07
C LYS A 229 13.84 8.28 -3.25
N VAL A 230 13.90 7.02 -2.84
CA VAL A 230 12.98 6.48 -1.83
C VAL A 230 13.06 7.36 -0.59
N ASP A 231 11.93 7.70 0.01
CA ASP A 231 11.93 8.66 1.12
C ASP A 231 12.55 8.03 2.38
N LEU A 232 12.20 6.76 2.66
CA LEU A 232 12.68 6.02 3.83
C LEU A 232 12.92 4.54 3.49
N ILE A 233 14.10 4.02 3.85
CA ILE A 233 14.41 2.59 3.84
C ILE A 233 14.41 2.09 5.29
N LEU A 234 13.72 1.00 5.56
CA LEU A 234 13.68 0.35 6.88
C LEU A 234 14.25 -1.07 6.83
N GLN A 235 15.15 -1.37 7.75
CA GLN A 235 15.88 -2.64 7.83
C GLN A 235 15.89 -3.23 9.24
N GLY A 236 16.05 -4.54 9.35
CA GLY A 236 16.35 -5.25 10.60
C GLY A 236 17.78 -5.81 10.59
N HIS A 237 17.93 -7.08 10.96
CA HIS A 237 19.09 -7.97 10.84
C HIS A 237 20.30 -7.58 11.70
N ASP A 238 20.75 -6.33 11.62
CA ASP A 238 21.68 -5.78 12.58
C ASP A 238 20.91 -5.39 13.84
N HIS A 239 21.23 -6.04 14.96
CA HIS A 239 20.47 -5.88 16.19
C HIS A 239 20.81 -4.56 16.90
N ASN A 240 20.53 -3.43 16.27
CA ASN A 240 20.79 -2.11 16.80
C ASN A 240 19.86 -1.11 16.12
N TYR A 241 19.87 0.11 16.63
CA TYR A 241 19.30 1.25 15.94
C TYR A 241 20.40 1.99 15.20
N GLN A 242 20.17 2.33 13.93
CA GLN A 242 21.05 3.23 13.17
C GLN A 242 20.23 4.08 12.20
N ARG A 243 20.35 5.40 12.26
CA ARG A 243 19.82 6.37 11.30
C ARG A 243 20.95 6.91 10.45
N SER A 244 20.81 6.78 9.13
CA SER A 244 21.73 7.40 8.18
C SER A 244 21.53 8.91 8.12
N LYS A 245 22.54 9.61 7.61
CA LYS A 245 22.42 10.89 6.94
C LYS A 245 21.50 10.77 5.71
N GLN A 246 21.12 11.87 5.07
CA GLN A 246 20.37 11.77 3.82
C GLN A 246 21.32 11.52 2.66
N LEU A 247 21.05 10.46 1.91
CA LEU A 247 21.94 9.92 0.89
C LEU A 247 21.34 10.13 -0.50
N ALA A 248 22.14 10.63 -1.44
CA ALA A 248 21.74 10.76 -2.84
C ALA A 248 22.96 10.61 -3.75
N HIS A 249 22.71 10.20 -4.99
CA HIS A 249 23.74 10.27 -6.02
C HIS A 249 23.93 11.71 -6.52
N SER A 250 25.15 11.97 -6.95
CA SER A 250 25.60 13.23 -7.53
C SER A 250 26.65 12.94 -8.61
N PRO A 251 27.08 13.92 -9.41
CA PRO A 251 28.20 13.71 -10.34
C PRO A 251 29.49 13.19 -9.69
N LEU A 252 29.66 13.42 -8.37
CA LEU A 252 30.81 12.96 -7.58
C LEU A 252 30.48 11.74 -6.70
N CYS A 253 29.20 11.37 -6.60
CA CYS A 253 28.71 10.13 -6.02
C CYS A 253 27.85 9.39 -7.04
N VAL A 254 28.48 8.64 -7.93
CA VAL A 254 27.77 7.82 -8.94
C VAL A 254 27.22 6.51 -8.35
N SER A 255 27.74 6.10 -7.21
CA SER A 255 27.24 4.96 -6.44
C SER A 255 27.73 5.05 -4.99
N ILE A 256 26.97 4.43 -4.09
CA ILE A 256 27.39 4.10 -2.73
C ILE A 256 27.92 2.68 -2.76
N VAL A 257 29.22 2.54 -2.50
CA VAL A 257 29.94 1.27 -2.52
C VAL A 257 30.07 0.76 -1.08
N PRO A 258 29.53 -0.43 -0.74
CA PRO A 258 29.68 -1.02 0.59
C PRO A 258 31.16 -1.20 0.98
N GLY A 259 31.47 -1.01 2.25
CA GLY A 259 32.82 -0.99 2.82
C GLY A 259 33.62 0.28 2.49
N SER A 260 32.95 1.37 2.08
CA SER A 260 33.61 2.63 1.76
C SER A 260 32.73 3.83 2.10
N TYR A 261 33.35 5.01 2.26
CA TYR A 261 32.64 6.27 2.44
C TYR A 261 32.99 7.26 1.34
N ASN A 262 31.95 7.89 0.79
CA ASN A 262 32.05 9.01 -0.12
C ASN A 262 31.18 10.15 0.41
N ALA A 263 31.82 11.26 0.79
CA ALA A 263 31.14 12.43 1.33
C ALA A 263 30.18 13.08 0.32
N ASP A 264 30.46 12.97 -0.97
CA ASP A 264 29.63 13.53 -2.03
C ASP A 264 28.29 12.78 -2.21
N CYS A 265 28.10 11.66 -1.50
CA CYS A 265 26.83 10.95 -1.43
C CYS A 265 25.90 11.49 -0.33
N VAL A 266 26.39 12.38 0.53
CA VAL A 266 25.64 12.95 1.65
C VAL A 266 25.10 14.32 1.22
N VAL A 267 23.78 14.45 1.15
CA VAL A 267 23.12 15.72 0.81
C VAL A 267 22.65 16.49 2.04
N ASP A 268 22.48 15.80 3.17
CA ASP A 268 22.11 16.38 4.45
C ASP A 268 22.73 15.53 5.57
N ASP A 269 23.37 16.16 6.56
CA ASP A 269 24.05 15.46 7.64
C ASP A 269 23.13 15.04 8.80
N GLY A 270 21.87 15.50 8.80
CA GLY A 270 20.85 15.15 9.79
C GLY A 270 21.15 15.63 11.21
N SER A 271 22.08 16.58 11.38
CA SER A 271 22.50 17.10 12.68
C SER A 271 21.44 17.95 13.39
N ASP A 272 20.53 18.56 12.63
CA ASP A 272 19.37 19.30 13.11
C ASP A 272 18.11 18.42 13.27
N ASN A 273 18.20 17.14 12.91
CA ASN A 273 17.11 16.17 12.87
C ASN A 273 15.99 16.51 11.89
N ALA A 274 16.28 17.29 10.85
CA ALA A 274 15.38 17.52 9.73
C ALA A 274 16.02 16.97 8.45
N TYR A 275 15.19 16.55 7.51
CA TYR A 275 15.59 16.15 6.17
C TYR A 275 14.60 16.71 5.16
N SER A 276 15.08 17.01 3.95
CA SER A 276 14.25 17.56 2.90
C SER A 276 13.70 16.45 2.00
N LYS A 277 12.37 16.40 1.83
CA LYS A 277 11.74 15.47 0.89
C LYS A 277 12.33 15.64 -0.52
N GLY A 278 12.71 14.53 -1.14
CA GLY A 278 13.21 14.51 -2.52
C GLY A 278 14.67 14.97 -2.69
N ALA A 279 15.36 15.39 -1.63
CA ALA A 279 16.80 15.64 -1.67
C ALA A 279 17.58 14.31 -1.79
N GLY A 280 17.14 13.27 -1.08
CA GLY A 280 17.70 11.93 -1.10
C GLY A 280 16.92 10.97 -0.18
N THR A 281 17.55 9.85 0.16
CA THR A 281 16.98 8.77 0.96
C THR A 281 17.54 8.74 2.37
N VAL A 282 16.68 8.49 3.36
CA VAL A 282 17.09 8.17 4.73
C VAL A 282 16.97 6.66 4.95
N LEU A 283 18.01 6.03 5.48
CA LEU A 283 18.03 4.63 5.90
C LEU A 283 17.90 4.56 7.42
N ASN A 284 17.02 3.68 7.91
CA ASN A 284 16.92 3.34 9.32
C ASN A 284 17.01 1.82 9.53
N ILE A 285 18.05 1.37 10.25
CA ILE A 285 18.17 0.00 10.76
C ILE A 285 17.52 -0.03 12.15
N VAL A 286 16.57 -0.94 12.34
CA VAL A 286 15.71 -1.04 13.53
C VAL A 286 15.58 -2.51 13.95
N GLY A 287 16.72 -3.20 14.08
CA GLY A 287 16.78 -4.59 14.59
C GLY A 287 16.66 -4.68 16.11
N THR A 288 15.73 -3.91 16.67
CA THR A 288 15.61 -3.70 18.12
C THR A 288 14.36 -4.35 18.71
N GLY A 289 13.78 -5.34 18.02
CA GLY A 289 12.50 -5.97 18.36
C GLY A 289 12.52 -6.76 19.66
N GLY A 290 13.68 -7.24 20.11
CA GLY A 290 13.84 -7.74 21.47
C GLY A 290 14.84 -8.88 21.69
N ILE A 291 15.41 -9.47 20.63
CA ILE A 291 16.37 -10.57 20.80
C ILE A 291 17.64 -10.12 21.55
N GLY A 292 18.04 -8.85 21.40
CA GLY A 292 19.13 -8.20 22.13
C GLY A 292 20.18 -7.61 21.19
N ASN A 293 20.86 -6.55 21.62
CA ASN A 293 21.66 -5.73 20.71
C ASN A 293 22.99 -6.37 20.27
N TYR A 294 23.51 -5.88 19.13
CA TYR A 294 24.90 -6.00 18.71
C TYR A 294 25.71 -4.76 19.09
N ASP A 295 27.04 -4.88 19.05
CA ASP A 295 27.95 -3.75 19.14
C ASP A 295 27.87 -2.88 17.88
N ILE A 296 28.27 -1.61 18.04
CA ILE A 296 28.52 -0.66 16.97
C ILE A 296 30.03 -0.46 16.81
N ASN A 297 30.51 -0.51 15.57
CA ASN A 297 31.88 -0.18 15.21
C ASN A 297 31.97 1.26 14.69
N THR A 298 32.36 2.21 15.56
CA THR A 298 32.57 3.62 15.16
C THR A 298 33.83 3.83 14.32
N GLY A 299 34.70 2.82 14.23
CA GLY A 299 35.84 2.80 13.32
C GLY A 299 35.50 2.18 11.96
N ASP A 300 34.25 1.77 11.72
CA ASP A 300 33.84 1.28 10.40
C ASP A 300 33.99 2.39 9.35
N THR A 301 34.43 2.01 8.16
CA THR A 301 34.54 2.92 7.01
C THR A 301 33.21 3.58 6.65
N GLU A 302 32.09 2.91 6.91
CA GLU A 302 30.73 3.40 6.62
C GLU A 302 30.16 4.26 7.75
N ALA A 303 30.81 4.31 8.92
CA ALA A 303 30.36 5.10 10.06
C ALA A 303 30.02 6.56 9.73
N PRO A 304 30.75 7.27 8.84
CA PRO A 304 30.43 8.64 8.47
C PRO A 304 29.11 8.82 7.70
N TYR A 305 28.47 7.74 7.23
CA TYR A 305 27.10 7.80 6.68
C TYR A 305 26.01 7.85 7.75
N PHE A 306 26.30 7.59 9.02
CA PHE A 306 25.29 7.53 10.07
C PHE A 306 25.28 8.77 10.95
N ALA A 307 24.06 9.27 11.22
CA ALA A 307 23.80 10.45 12.05
C ALA A 307 23.50 10.08 13.50
N ARG A 308 22.88 8.91 13.72
CA ARG A 308 22.50 8.43 15.05
C ARG A 308 22.54 6.91 15.11
N TRP A 309 22.92 6.34 16.25
CA TRP A 309 22.94 4.90 16.44
C TRP A 309 23.00 4.52 17.92
N ASN A 310 22.70 3.26 18.23
CA ASN A 310 22.95 2.65 19.52
C ASN A 310 23.51 1.23 19.39
N GLY A 311 24.03 0.66 20.47
CA GLY A 311 24.54 -0.72 20.48
C GLY A 311 24.90 -1.18 21.88
N VAL A 312 25.35 -2.42 22.01
CA VAL A 312 25.82 -2.99 23.30
C VAL A 312 26.85 -2.10 23.97
N ASN A 313 27.83 -1.66 23.21
CA ASN A 313 28.89 -0.75 23.63
C ASN A 313 28.48 0.74 23.68
N ALA A 314 27.22 1.08 23.42
CA ALA A 314 26.73 2.46 23.42
C ALA A 314 25.21 2.57 23.59
N ASN A 315 24.78 2.77 24.83
CA ASN A 315 23.38 2.90 25.24
C ASN A 315 22.47 1.78 24.67
N PRO A 316 22.63 0.53 25.13
CA PRO A 316 21.92 -0.63 24.59
C PRO A 316 20.44 -0.61 24.95
N THR A 317 19.66 -0.02 24.07
CA THR A 317 18.22 0.12 24.22
C THR A 317 17.52 -0.61 23.08
N VAL A 318 16.55 -1.45 23.45
CA VAL A 318 15.61 -2.05 22.52
C VAL A 318 14.30 -1.27 22.54
N GLY A 319 13.61 -1.26 21.42
CA GLY A 319 12.51 -0.34 21.16
C GLY A 319 11.98 -0.50 19.76
N PHE A 320 11.16 0.44 19.34
CA PHE A 320 10.57 0.44 18.01
C PHE A 320 10.55 1.84 17.42
N LEU A 321 10.59 1.88 16.09
CA LEU A 321 10.34 3.09 15.33
C LEU A 321 8.83 3.37 15.32
N LYS A 322 8.42 4.60 15.56
CA LYS A 322 7.07 5.11 15.30
C LYS A 322 7.18 6.27 14.31
N ALA A 323 6.37 6.24 13.27
CA ALA A 323 6.28 7.32 12.30
C ALA A 323 4.87 7.87 12.27
N VAL A 324 4.73 9.20 12.36
CA VAL A 324 3.49 9.93 12.13
C VAL A 324 3.63 10.61 10.77
N VAL A 325 2.74 10.25 9.84
CA VAL A 325 2.78 10.65 8.44
C VAL A 325 1.63 11.59 8.16
N THR A 326 1.92 12.73 7.55
CA THR A 326 0.96 13.70 7.01
C THR A 326 1.24 13.92 5.53
N ASP A 327 0.52 14.83 4.89
CA ASP A 327 0.81 15.27 3.53
C ASP A 327 2.09 16.13 3.41
N ILE A 328 2.56 16.73 4.50
CA ILE A 328 3.72 17.63 4.49
C ILE A 328 4.93 17.11 5.27
N SER A 329 4.76 16.07 6.09
CA SER A 329 5.86 15.54 6.88
C SER A 329 5.72 14.06 7.22
N MET A 330 6.86 13.43 7.43
CA MET A 330 6.99 12.14 8.10
C MET A 330 7.88 12.32 9.34
N THR A 331 7.28 12.43 10.51
CA THR A 331 7.99 12.55 11.78
C THR A 331 8.21 11.17 12.37
N ILE A 332 9.46 10.82 12.62
CA ILE A 332 9.91 9.50 13.06
C ILE A 332 10.54 9.61 14.44
N THR A 333 10.19 8.69 15.33
CA THR A 333 10.75 8.58 16.68
C THR A 333 11.18 7.15 16.97
N PHE A 334 12.35 6.99 17.59
CA PHE A 334 12.71 5.74 18.25
C PHE A 334 12.14 5.75 19.67
N ASN A 335 11.27 4.79 19.98
CA ASN A 335 10.56 4.67 21.25
C ASN A 335 11.26 3.59 22.08
N PRO A 336 12.02 3.98 23.12
CA PRO A 336 12.74 3.03 23.96
C PRO A 336 11.77 2.25 24.85
N MET A 337 11.87 0.92 24.84
CA MET A 337 10.97 0.05 25.62
C MET A 337 11.69 -0.76 26.69
N TYR A 338 12.98 -1.06 26.50
CA TYR A 338 13.79 -1.70 27.52
C TYR A 338 15.28 -1.38 27.31
N GLY A 339 15.99 -1.11 28.41
CA GLY A 339 17.38 -0.67 28.39
C GLY A 339 17.52 0.63 29.18
N PRO A 340 18.59 1.40 28.94
CA PRO A 340 18.75 2.72 29.54
C PRO A 340 17.74 3.72 28.92
N ASP A 341 18.16 4.63 28.06
CA ASP A 341 17.34 5.78 27.64
C ASP A 341 17.66 6.31 26.23
N PHE A 342 18.32 5.51 25.38
CA PHE A 342 18.58 5.94 24.00
C PHE A 342 17.27 6.28 23.30
N SER A 343 17.24 7.47 22.71
CA SER A 343 16.12 7.97 21.92
C SER A 343 16.66 8.76 20.72
N ASP A 344 15.84 8.80 19.68
CA ASP A 344 16.07 9.57 18.47
C ASP A 344 14.73 10.08 17.94
N SER A 345 14.75 11.24 17.29
CA SER A 345 13.58 11.83 16.65
C SER A 345 14.03 12.72 15.52
N PHE A 346 13.42 12.56 14.35
CA PHE A 346 13.70 13.37 13.17
C PHE A 346 12.46 13.49 12.27
N THR A 347 12.48 14.43 11.34
CA THR A 347 11.37 14.62 10.39
C THR A 347 11.91 14.71 8.96
N ILE A 348 11.22 14.05 8.02
CA ILE A 348 11.38 14.32 6.59
C ILE A 348 10.26 15.27 6.17
N GLU A 349 10.60 16.48 5.73
CA GLU A 349 9.64 17.57 5.46
C GLU A 349 9.50 17.86 3.96
N ASP A 350 8.26 18.02 3.51
CA ASP A 350 7.92 18.48 2.16
C ASP A 350 7.69 19.99 2.16
N THR A 351 8.76 20.75 1.93
CA THR A 351 8.72 22.21 1.83
C THR A 351 8.27 22.72 0.45
N SER A 352 7.91 21.82 -0.47
CA SER A 352 7.49 22.19 -1.83
C SER A 352 6.05 22.74 -1.89
N THR A 353 5.30 22.61 -0.79
CA THR A 353 3.94 23.15 -0.69
C THR A 353 4.01 24.59 -0.16
N PRO A 354 3.60 25.62 -0.94
CA PRO A 354 3.54 26.98 -0.42
C PRO A 354 2.52 27.02 0.71
N THR A 355 2.97 27.36 1.91
CA THR A 355 2.10 27.59 3.05
C THR A 355 1.18 28.75 2.68
N PHE A 356 -0.12 28.49 2.50
CA PHE A 356 -1.11 29.57 2.42
C PHE A 356 -1.19 30.22 3.80
N THR A 357 -0.28 31.16 4.08
CA THR A 357 -0.47 32.09 5.18
C THR A 357 -1.65 32.98 4.79
N PRO A 358 -2.79 32.97 5.50
CA PRO A 358 -3.86 33.89 5.21
C PRO A 358 -3.31 35.31 5.33
N ALA A 359 -3.36 36.07 4.25
CA ALA A 359 -2.96 37.47 4.25
C ALA A 359 -3.74 38.22 5.34
N PRO A 360 -3.11 39.15 6.08
CA PRO A 360 -3.84 40.02 7.00
C PRO A 360 -4.95 40.75 6.23
N PRO A 361 -6.12 41.02 6.83
CA PRO A 361 -7.18 41.73 6.14
C PRO A 361 -6.65 43.07 5.61
N THR A 362 -6.64 43.23 4.28
CA THR A 362 -6.22 44.45 3.61
C THR A 362 -7.14 45.60 4.00
N ASP A 363 -6.57 46.71 4.48
CA ASP A 363 -7.30 47.93 4.79
C ASP A 363 -8.11 48.42 3.59
N THR A 364 -9.32 48.90 3.88
CA THR A 364 -10.30 49.39 2.90
C THR A 364 -9.73 50.60 2.13
N PRO A 365 -9.78 50.64 0.79
CA PRO A 365 -9.22 51.76 0.03
C PRO A 365 -10.04 53.04 0.26
N VAL A 366 -9.35 54.11 0.66
CA VAL A 366 -9.88 55.47 0.76
C VAL A 366 -9.96 56.08 -0.66
N PRO A 367 -11.08 56.70 -1.07
CA PRO A 367 -11.20 57.30 -2.40
C PRO A 367 -10.27 58.52 -2.53
N THR A 368 -9.49 58.55 -3.62
CA THR A 368 -8.60 59.65 -3.99
C THR A 368 -9.38 60.73 -4.76
N PRO A 369 -9.20 62.04 -4.48
CA PRO A 369 -9.93 63.10 -5.15
C PRO A 369 -9.47 63.36 -6.59
N THR A 370 -10.43 63.67 -7.45
CA THR A 370 -10.29 63.97 -8.89
C THR A 370 -9.51 65.26 -9.15
N PRO A 371 -8.50 65.29 -10.04
CA PRO A 371 -7.80 66.52 -10.39
C PRO A 371 -8.61 67.42 -11.32
N THR A 372 -8.47 68.73 -11.11
CA THR A 372 -9.09 69.84 -11.88
C THR A 372 -8.19 70.22 -13.07
N PRO A 373 -8.73 70.62 -14.25
CA PRO A 373 -7.90 70.92 -15.41
C PRO A 373 -7.28 72.32 -15.35
N ASP A 374 -5.99 72.41 -15.70
CA ASP A 374 -5.21 73.65 -15.84
C ASP A 374 -5.33 74.21 -17.29
N PRO A 375 -5.75 75.48 -17.50
CA PRO A 375 -5.93 76.07 -18.81
C PRO A 375 -4.67 76.83 -19.24
N SER A 376 -3.60 76.13 -19.63
CA SER A 376 -2.47 76.73 -20.35
C SER A 376 -1.63 75.67 -21.05
N ALA A 377 -2.02 75.28 -22.26
CA ALA A 377 -1.14 74.53 -23.16
C ALA A 377 -1.34 75.03 -24.61
N PRO A 378 -0.26 75.43 -25.32
CA PRO A 378 -0.33 76.06 -26.63
C PRO A 378 -0.53 75.05 -27.79
N THR A 379 -0.95 75.64 -28.91
CA THR A 379 -1.42 75.07 -30.19
C THR A 379 -0.32 74.32 -30.96
N PRO A 380 -0.64 73.23 -31.71
CA PRO A 380 0.35 72.32 -32.29
C PRO A 380 1.04 72.89 -33.54
N THR A 381 2.32 72.51 -33.73
CA THR A 381 3.10 72.72 -34.96
C THR A 381 3.40 71.36 -35.60
N ASP A 382 3.40 71.34 -36.93
CA ASP A 382 3.51 70.15 -37.79
C ASP A 382 4.67 69.20 -37.43
N THR A 383 4.33 67.94 -37.24
CA THR A 383 5.24 66.84 -36.89
C THR A 383 5.39 65.88 -38.10
N PRO A 384 6.61 65.40 -38.40
CA PRO A 384 6.95 64.76 -39.66
C PRO A 384 6.30 63.38 -39.88
N THR A 385 6.22 63.02 -41.16
CA THR A 385 5.73 61.77 -41.73
C THR A 385 6.33 60.53 -41.04
N PRO A 386 5.52 59.54 -40.63
CA PRO A 386 6.01 58.34 -39.97
C PRO A 386 6.71 57.39 -40.96
N THR A 387 7.91 56.95 -40.57
CA THR A 387 8.62 55.82 -41.16
C THR A 387 7.88 54.51 -40.83
N ILE A 388 7.80 53.60 -41.80
CA ILE A 388 7.10 52.31 -41.70
C ILE A 388 7.78 51.44 -40.63
N THR A 389 7.09 51.21 -39.52
CA THR A 389 7.46 50.21 -38.50
C THR A 389 7.13 48.81 -39.01
N PRO A 390 8.03 47.82 -38.91
CA PRO A 390 7.71 46.44 -39.30
C PRO A 390 6.59 45.88 -38.42
N THR A 391 5.60 45.27 -39.09
CA THR A 391 4.46 44.60 -38.49
C THR A 391 4.94 43.53 -37.49
N PRO A 392 4.43 43.49 -36.24
CA PRO A 392 4.75 42.42 -35.31
C PRO A 392 4.26 41.09 -35.87
N THR A 393 5.17 40.11 -35.93
CA THR A 393 4.85 38.73 -36.26
C THR A 393 3.90 38.16 -35.22
N ASP A 394 2.84 37.48 -35.67
CA ASP A 394 1.86 36.82 -34.82
C ASP A 394 2.55 35.98 -33.75
N THR A 395 2.26 36.31 -32.49
CA THR A 395 2.69 35.49 -31.35
C THR A 395 1.88 34.19 -31.39
N PRO A 396 2.52 33.01 -31.38
CA PRO A 396 1.80 31.75 -31.42
C PRO A 396 0.88 31.65 -30.19
N THR A 397 -0.42 31.50 -30.45
CA THR A 397 -1.43 31.17 -29.44
C THR A 397 -0.97 29.92 -28.69
N PRO A 398 -0.95 29.90 -27.34
CA PRO A 398 -0.60 28.71 -26.59
C PRO A 398 -1.58 27.59 -26.93
N THR A 399 -1.08 26.57 -27.62
CA THR A 399 -1.82 25.34 -27.86
C THR A 399 -2.05 24.68 -26.50
N HIS A 400 -3.31 24.41 -26.14
CA HIS A 400 -3.63 23.61 -24.96
C HIS A 400 -2.85 22.30 -25.03
N THR A 401 -1.87 22.13 -24.15
CA THR A 401 -1.21 20.85 -23.93
C THR A 401 -2.30 19.82 -23.63
N PRO A 402 -2.40 18.68 -24.36
CA PRO A 402 -3.40 17.67 -24.05
C PRO A 402 -3.23 17.26 -22.59
N SER A 403 -4.31 17.39 -21.82
CA SER A 403 -4.36 16.87 -20.45
C SER A 403 -4.03 15.37 -20.52
N PRO A 404 -3.16 14.84 -19.66
CA PRO A 404 -2.89 13.41 -19.64
C PRO A 404 -4.21 12.66 -19.47
N THR A 405 -4.53 11.76 -20.40
CA THR A 405 -5.63 10.83 -20.24
C THR A 405 -5.34 9.98 -19.00
N PRO A 406 -6.22 9.94 -18.00
CA PRO A 406 -5.99 9.15 -16.79
C PRO A 406 -5.68 7.70 -17.20
N THR A 407 -4.58 7.17 -16.67
CA THR A 407 -4.21 5.77 -16.90
C THR A 407 -5.24 4.90 -16.16
N PRO A 408 -5.95 3.99 -16.86
CA PRO A 408 -6.95 3.14 -16.22
C PRO A 408 -6.30 2.26 -15.14
N ASN A 409 -6.92 2.17 -13.96
CA ASN A 409 -6.39 1.31 -12.90
C ASN A 409 -6.68 -0.15 -13.25
N VAL A 410 -5.75 -1.06 -12.95
CA VAL A 410 -5.92 -2.50 -13.18
C VAL A 410 -5.77 -3.25 -11.86
N ILE A 411 -6.71 -4.15 -11.55
CA ILE A 411 -6.60 -5.09 -10.44
C ILE A 411 -6.76 -6.52 -10.93
N ASN A 412 -6.09 -7.44 -10.23
CA ASN A 412 -6.17 -8.88 -10.46
C ASN A 412 -6.83 -9.53 -9.25
N LEU A 413 -7.97 -10.18 -9.46
CA LEU A 413 -8.67 -10.92 -8.42
C LEU A 413 -8.41 -12.41 -8.63
N SER A 414 -7.90 -13.08 -7.59
CA SER A 414 -7.90 -14.54 -7.52
C SER A 414 -9.30 -15.05 -7.17
N PRO A 415 -9.72 -16.22 -7.67
CA PRO A 415 -11.00 -16.79 -7.30
C PRO A 415 -11.02 -17.15 -5.81
N VAL A 416 -12.15 -16.89 -5.16
CA VAL A 416 -12.40 -17.34 -3.77
C VAL A 416 -12.79 -18.82 -3.70
N ALA A 417 -13.18 -19.41 -4.84
CA ALA A 417 -13.41 -20.83 -5.00
C ALA A 417 -13.39 -21.19 -6.50
N ASP A 418 -12.85 -22.36 -6.84
CA ASP A 418 -13.06 -23.03 -8.11
C ASP A 418 -13.20 -24.55 -7.95
N THR A 419 -13.94 -25.18 -8.86
CA THR A 419 -14.03 -26.64 -8.90
C THR A 419 -14.61 -27.08 -10.24
N TYR A 420 -14.69 -28.38 -10.46
CA TYR A 420 -15.50 -28.94 -11.54
C TYR A 420 -16.33 -30.10 -11.05
N VAL A 421 -17.40 -30.36 -11.78
CA VAL A 421 -18.29 -31.49 -11.54
C VAL A 421 -18.34 -32.34 -12.79
N ARG A 422 -18.61 -33.64 -12.67
CA ARG A 422 -18.67 -34.55 -13.81
C ARG A 422 -19.80 -35.55 -13.71
N SER A 423 -20.50 -35.78 -14.83
CA SER A 423 -21.73 -36.56 -14.86
C SER A 423 -21.53 -38.06 -14.57
N ASP A 424 -20.36 -38.60 -14.91
CA ASP A 424 -20.02 -40.01 -14.72
C ASP A 424 -19.50 -40.34 -13.31
N LYS A 425 -19.20 -39.32 -12.49
CA LYS A 425 -18.82 -39.46 -11.06
C LYS A 425 -19.60 -38.47 -10.20
N PRO A 426 -20.93 -38.62 -10.09
CA PRO A 426 -21.77 -37.51 -9.68
C PRO A 426 -21.70 -37.14 -8.19
N ASN A 427 -21.15 -38.02 -7.35
CA ASN A 427 -20.98 -37.81 -5.90
C ASN A 427 -19.58 -37.28 -5.52
N ASN A 428 -18.64 -37.23 -6.47
CA ASN A 428 -17.28 -36.81 -6.16
C ASN A 428 -17.19 -35.28 -6.13
N ASN A 429 -16.39 -34.77 -5.20
CA ASN A 429 -15.94 -33.39 -5.17
C ASN A 429 -14.51 -33.31 -5.69
N TYR A 430 -14.16 -32.18 -6.34
CA TYR A 430 -12.86 -31.96 -6.95
C TYR A 430 -12.27 -30.59 -6.59
N GLY A 431 -12.75 -29.94 -5.52
CA GLY A 431 -12.33 -28.59 -5.14
C GLY A 431 -10.87 -28.45 -4.73
N THR A 432 -10.17 -29.55 -4.44
CA THR A 432 -8.73 -29.53 -4.10
C THR A 432 -7.84 -30.01 -5.25
N ASN A 433 -8.41 -30.25 -6.44
CA ASN A 433 -7.62 -30.66 -7.59
C ASN A 433 -6.85 -29.45 -8.15
N THR A 434 -5.63 -29.70 -8.63
CA THR A 434 -4.78 -28.68 -9.27
C THR A 434 -5.19 -28.31 -10.69
N LEU A 435 -6.14 -29.06 -11.27
CA LEU A 435 -6.73 -28.84 -12.58
C LEU A 435 -8.25 -28.96 -12.51
N PHE A 436 -8.94 -28.14 -13.29
CA PHE A 436 -10.36 -28.34 -13.60
C PHE A 436 -10.57 -28.58 -15.09
N PHE A 437 -11.72 -29.16 -15.42
CA PHE A 437 -12.00 -29.74 -16.73
C PHE A 437 -13.33 -29.23 -17.27
N VAL A 438 -13.36 -28.97 -18.57
CA VAL A 438 -14.57 -28.64 -19.34
C VAL A 438 -14.67 -29.64 -20.48
N ASP A 439 -15.79 -30.35 -20.58
CA ASP A 439 -15.98 -31.44 -21.54
C ASP A 439 -17.47 -31.73 -21.72
N GLY A 440 -17.90 -32.11 -22.92
CA GLY A 440 -19.27 -32.53 -23.19
C GLY A 440 -19.52 -34.03 -22.99
N SER A 441 -18.47 -34.87 -22.95
CA SER A 441 -18.62 -36.33 -22.82
C SER A 441 -17.43 -37.05 -22.14
N PRO A 442 -17.55 -37.51 -20.89
CA PRO A 442 -18.66 -37.22 -19.98
C PRO A 442 -18.73 -35.72 -19.72
N MET A 443 -19.94 -35.22 -19.46
CA MET A 443 -20.15 -33.80 -19.18
C MET A 443 -19.34 -33.39 -17.94
N LYS A 444 -18.45 -32.41 -18.12
CA LYS A 444 -17.67 -31.76 -17.07
C LYS A 444 -17.95 -30.26 -17.14
N ILE A 445 -18.37 -29.70 -16.01
CA ILE A 445 -18.68 -28.27 -15.87
C ILE A 445 -17.76 -27.70 -14.82
N THR A 446 -17.04 -26.64 -15.16
CA THR A 446 -16.23 -25.88 -14.21
C THR A 446 -17.07 -24.78 -13.58
N TYR A 447 -16.84 -24.50 -12.29
CA TYR A 447 -17.41 -23.37 -11.56
C TYR A 447 -16.28 -22.54 -10.96
N ILE A 448 -16.39 -21.21 -11.06
CA ILE A 448 -15.39 -20.25 -10.54
C ILE A 448 -16.14 -19.11 -9.85
N LYS A 449 -15.72 -18.73 -8.65
CA LYS A 449 -16.34 -17.64 -7.87
C LYS A 449 -15.31 -16.58 -7.53
N PHE A 450 -15.68 -15.33 -7.70
CA PHE A 450 -14.89 -14.15 -7.33
C PHE A 450 -15.64 -13.29 -6.32
N ASP A 451 -14.90 -12.60 -5.45
CA ASP A 451 -15.43 -11.56 -4.58
C ASP A 451 -15.19 -10.19 -5.22
N LEU A 452 -16.28 -9.52 -5.61
CA LEU A 452 -16.25 -8.18 -6.22
C LEU A 452 -16.63 -7.09 -5.21
N SER A 453 -16.66 -7.38 -3.90
CA SER A 453 -16.99 -6.41 -2.85
C SER A 453 -16.14 -5.14 -2.92
N GLY A 454 -14.84 -5.28 -3.22
CA GLY A 454 -13.89 -4.19 -3.41
C GLY A 454 -14.11 -3.33 -4.65
N LEU A 455 -15.06 -3.68 -5.53
CA LEU A 455 -15.36 -2.91 -6.74
C LEU A 455 -16.50 -1.90 -6.57
N THR A 456 -17.14 -1.84 -5.40
CA THR A 456 -18.32 -0.99 -5.17
C THR A 456 -18.04 0.48 -5.51
N GLY A 457 -18.81 1.05 -6.46
CA GLY A 457 -18.71 2.46 -6.83
C GLY A 457 -17.64 2.79 -7.89
N LEU A 458 -16.88 1.80 -8.36
CA LEU A 458 -15.90 1.99 -9.44
C LEU A 458 -16.56 1.91 -10.82
N SER A 459 -16.03 2.62 -11.82
CA SER A 459 -16.53 2.52 -13.20
C SER A 459 -15.73 1.50 -13.98
N ILE A 460 -16.15 0.23 -13.93
CA ILE A 460 -15.47 -0.85 -14.66
C ILE A 460 -15.45 -0.49 -16.15
N SER A 461 -14.25 -0.42 -16.73
CA SER A 461 -13.98 -0.14 -18.15
C SER A 461 -13.53 -1.38 -18.92
N SER A 462 -13.06 -2.43 -18.24
CA SER A 462 -12.80 -3.76 -18.80
C SER A 462 -12.84 -4.82 -17.70
N ALA A 463 -13.30 -6.04 -18.01
CA ALA A 463 -13.13 -7.21 -17.14
C ALA A 463 -12.81 -8.45 -17.96
N LYS A 464 -11.65 -9.06 -17.71
CA LYS A 464 -11.18 -10.25 -18.43
C LYS A 464 -10.91 -11.39 -17.48
N LEU A 465 -11.63 -12.51 -17.67
CA LEU A 465 -11.27 -13.77 -17.06
C LEU A 465 -10.08 -14.38 -17.81
N ARG A 466 -8.96 -14.56 -17.13
CA ARG A 466 -7.75 -15.23 -17.65
C ARG A 466 -7.67 -16.65 -17.14
N LEU A 467 -7.59 -17.60 -18.06
CA LEU A 467 -7.46 -19.03 -17.77
C LEU A 467 -6.25 -19.60 -18.52
N LYS A 468 -5.38 -20.35 -17.84
CA LYS A 468 -4.23 -20.98 -18.48
C LYS A 468 -4.53 -22.43 -18.86
N VAL A 469 -4.50 -22.71 -20.16
CA VAL A 469 -4.76 -24.05 -20.70
C VAL A 469 -3.70 -25.03 -20.19
N ALA A 470 -4.13 -26.19 -19.71
CA ALA A 470 -3.28 -27.17 -19.06
C ALA A 470 -3.56 -28.57 -19.61
N GLY A 471 -2.50 -29.37 -19.85
CA GLY A 471 -2.63 -30.77 -20.28
C GLY A 471 -3.30 -30.93 -21.65
N ASP A 472 -4.64 -30.89 -21.67
CA ASP A 472 -5.46 -31.00 -22.87
C ASP A 472 -5.95 -29.63 -23.34
N LYS A 473 -5.91 -29.44 -24.66
CA LYS A 473 -6.32 -28.22 -25.36
C LYS A 473 -7.49 -28.53 -26.28
N SER A 474 -8.31 -27.52 -26.56
CA SER A 474 -9.42 -27.68 -27.50
C SER A 474 -9.57 -26.49 -28.45
N PRO A 475 -9.68 -26.73 -29.77
CA PRO A 475 -10.08 -25.73 -30.75
C PRO A 475 -11.59 -25.52 -30.83
N THR A 476 -12.42 -26.32 -30.13
CA THR A 476 -13.88 -26.10 -30.08
C THR A 476 -14.21 -24.87 -29.25
N LEU A 477 -15.49 -24.44 -29.27
CA LEU A 477 -15.93 -23.32 -28.44
C LEU A 477 -16.46 -23.81 -27.09
N GLN A 478 -16.03 -23.12 -26.05
CA GLN A 478 -16.43 -23.26 -24.67
C GLN A 478 -17.23 -22.01 -24.31
N SER A 479 -18.23 -22.17 -23.44
CA SER A 479 -19.13 -21.08 -23.06
C SER A 479 -18.89 -20.71 -21.60
N VAL A 480 -18.55 -19.45 -21.35
CA VAL A 480 -18.62 -18.88 -19.99
C VAL A 480 -20.04 -18.39 -19.76
N LYS A 481 -20.68 -18.87 -18.70
CA LYS A 481 -22.06 -18.59 -18.33
C LYS A 481 -22.15 -18.03 -16.91
N SER A 482 -23.13 -17.18 -16.68
CA SER A 482 -23.44 -16.69 -15.33
C SER A 482 -24.05 -17.80 -14.48
N VAL A 483 -23.75 -17.82 -13.18
CA VAL A 483 -24.37 -18.73 -12.20
C VAL A 483 -24.98 -17.90 -11.09
N ALA A 484 -26.30 -18.00 -10.89
CA ALA A 484 -27.02 -17.17 -9.93
C ALA A 484 -26.67 -17.51 -8.46
N ASP A 485 -26.39 -18.78 -8.20
CA ASP A 485 -26.03 -19.27 -6.87
C ASP A 485 -24.55 -19.02 -6.56
N THR A 486 -24.29 -18.29 -5.48
CA THR A 486 -22.97 -17.98 -4.95
C THR A 486 -22.68 -18.69 -3.62
N SER A 487 -23.64 -19.48 -3.11
CA SER A 487 -23.58 -20.16 -1.82
C SER A 487 -22.83 -21.50 -1.87
N TRP A 488 -22.56 -22.02 -3.06
CA TRP A 488 -21.81 -23.26 -3.22
C TRP A 488 -20.40 -23.16 -2.60
N GLY A 489 -19.95 -24.26 -2.00
CA GLY A 489 -18.61 -24.40 -1.43
C GLY A 489 -17.71 -25.23 -2.34
N GLU A 490 -16.45 -24.83 -2.45
CA GLU A 490 -15.43 -25.51 -3.25
C GLU A 490 -15.31 -27.00 -2.95
N THR A 491 -15.30 -27.36 -1.67
CA THR A 491 -15.15 -28.75 -1.20
C THR A 491 -16.47 -29.49 -1.02
N THR A 492 -17.60 -28.87 -1.38
CA THR A 492 -18.95 -29.44 -1.19
C THR A 492 -19.74 -29.58 -2.49
N LEU A 493 -19.39 -28.84 -3.55
CA LEU A 493 -20.02 -28.94 -4.85
C LEU A 493 -19.66 -30.27 -5.53
N ASN A 494 -20.67 -30.94 -6.07
CA ASN A 494 -20.56 -32.16 -6.87
C ASN A 494 -21.63 -32.11 -7.97
N TYR A 495 -21.67 -33.10 -8.85
CA TYR A 495 -22.60 -33.06 -9.97
C TYR A 495 -24.06 -33.02 -9.51
N ASN A 496 -24.42 -33.71 -8.43
CA ASN A 496 -25.81 -33.81 -7.98
C ASN A 496 -26.35 -32.51 -7.36
N ASN A 497 -25.51 -31.72 -6.70
CA ASN A 497 -25.91 -30.46 -6.06
C ASN A 497 -25.43 -29.20 -6.81
N ARG A 498 -24.92 -29.36 -8.05
CA ARG A 498 -24.44 -28.25 -8.88
C ARG A 498 -25.55 -27.25 -9.19
N SER A 499 -25.19 -25.97 -9.21
CA SER A 499 -26.09 -24.87 -9.60
C SER A 499 -26.32 -24.86 -11.11
N SER A 500 -27.49 -24.38 -11.57
CA SER A 500 -27.77 -24.23 -13.00
C SER A 500 -26.87 -23.17 -13.64
N LEU A 501 -26.48 -23.41 -14.89
CA LEU A 501 -25.86 -22.40 -15.74
C LEU A 501 -26.96 -21.60 -16.42
N GLU A 502 -26.83 -20.28 -16.40
CA GLU A 502 -27.83 -19.37 -16.96
C GLU A 502 -27.37 -18.84 -18.33
N SER A 503 -27.32 -17.51 -18.50
CA SER A 503 -26.99 -16.87 -19.78
C SER A 503 -25.52 -17.03 -20.13
N VAL A 504 -25.24 -17.22 -21.42
CA VAL A 504 -23.88 -17.14 -21.97
C VAL A 504 -23.41 -15.69 -21.89
N ILE A 505 -22.30 -15.48 -21.21
CA ILE A 505 -21.61 -14.18 -21.12
C ILE A 505 -20.72 -14.03 -22.36
N ASN A 506 -19.91 -15.05 -22.66
CA ASN A 506 -19.01 -15.06 -23.80
C ASN A 506 -18.61 -16.49 -24.19
N THR A 507 -18.01 -16.66 -25.37
CA THR A 507 -17.47 -17.93 -25.84
C THR A 507 -16.01 -17.79 -26.24
N PHE A 508 -15.24 -18.86 -26.12
CA PHE A 508 -13.80 -18.85 -26.41
C PHE A 508 -13.32 -20.25 -26.84
N SER A 509 -12.12 -20.34 -27.39
CA SER A 509 -11.41 -21.62 -27.61
C SER A 509 -10.01 -21.55 -27.00
N GLY A 510 -9.39 -22.70 -26.75
CA GLY A 510 -8.04 -22.80 -26.19
C GLY A 510 -7.18 -23.79 -26.98
N PRO A 511 -6.72 -23.44 -28.19
CA PRO A 511 -6.09 -24.38 -29.13
C PRO A 511 -4.62 -24.69 -28.82
N THR A 512 -4.06 -24.14 -27.74
CA THR A 512 -2.65 -24.30 -27.36
C THR A 512 -2.54 -24.54 -25.86
N VAL A 513 -1.69 -25.48 -25.44
CA VAL A 513 -1.41 -25.77 -24.02
C VAL A 513 -0.41 -24.75 -23.48
N ASN A 514 -0.48 -24.45 -22.18
CA ASN A 514 0.37 -23.48 -21.48
C ASN A 514 0.21 -22.03 -21.94
N THR A 515 -0.85 -21.72 -22.69
CA THR A 515 -1.20 -20.35 -23.09
C THR A 515 -2.37 -19.83 -22.28
N TRP A 516 -2.37 -18.53 -22.02
CA TRP A 516 -3.51 -17.83 -21.43
C TRP A 516 -4.59 -17.60 -22.49
N VAL A 517 -5.84 -17.90 -22.12
CA VAL A 517 -7.02 -17.39 -22.81
C VAL A 517 -7.58 -16.24 -21.99
N GLU A 518 -7.94 -15.14 -22.64
CA GLU A 518 -8.60 -14.00 -22.01
C GLU A 518 -10.02 -13.88 -22.53
N ILE A 519 -10.99 -13.96 -21.63
CA ILE A 519 -12.41 -13.91 -21.95
C ILE A 519 -13.00 -12.63 -21.37
N ASP A 520 -13.56 -11.78 -22.23
CA ASP A 520 -14.29 -10.59 -21.78
C ASP A 520 -15.58 -11.00 -21.07
N ILE A 521 -15.69 -10.61 -19.81
CA ILE A 521 -16.86 -10.83 -18.94
C ILE A 521 -17.32 -9.52 -18.27
N MET A 522 -16.99 -8.37 -18.86
CA MET A 522 -17.29 -7.04 -18.33
C MET A 522 -18.77 -6.86 -17.98
N SER A 523 -19.67 -7.37 -18.82
CA SER A 523 -21.12 -7.28 -18.59
C SER A 523 -21.55 -7.94 -17.28
N GLU A 524 -21.01 -9.13 -16.96
CA GLU A 524 -21.32 -9.82 -15.71
C GLU A 524 -20.63 -9.16 -14.52
N ALA A 525 -19.34 -8.78 -14.66
CA ALA A 525 -18.60 -8.12 -13.58
C ALA A 525 -19.23 -6.79 -13.16
N ALA A 526 -19.71 -6.00 -14.12
CA ALA A 526 -20.45 -4.77 -13.86
C ALA A 526 -21.82 -5.04 -13.20
N ALA A 527 -22.55 -6.07 -13.63
CA ALA A 527 -23.84 -6.43 -13.04
C ALA A 527 -23.73 -6.97 -11.59
N ARG A 528 -22.57 -7.52 -11.22
CA ARG A 528 -22.29 -8.11 -9.90
C ARG A 528 -21.36 -7.27 -9.02
N GLN A 529 -21.13 -6.03 -9.40
CA GLN A 529 -20.26 -5.14 -8.64
C GLN A 529 -20.68 -5.06 -7.16
N GLY A 530 -19.70 -5.16 -6.26
CA GLY A 530 -19.93 -5.15 -4.82
C GLY A 530 -20.42 -6.48 -4.23
N GLN A 531 -20.50 -7.55 -5.02
CA GLN A 531 -21.07 -8.84 -4.61
C GLN A 531 -20.16 -10.01 -4.98
N LEU A 532 -20.47 -11.21 -4.48
CA LEU A 532 -19.90 -12.43 -5.05
C LEU A 532 -20.42 -12.64 -6.47
N MET A 533 -19.53 -12.96 -7.40
CA MET A 533 -19.84 -13.33 -8.77
C MET A 533 -19.48 -14.80 -9.00
N SER A 534 -20.42 -15.59 -9.48
CA SER A 534 -20.24 -17.01 -9.77
C SER A 534 -20.39 -17.25 -11.28
N LEU A 535 -19.43 -17.97 -11.84
CA LEU A 535 -19.34 -18.31 -13.26
C LEU A 535 -19.33 -19.83 -13.41
N GLY A 536 -19.85 -20.30 -14.52
CA GLY A 536 -19.71 -21.69 -14.95
C GLY A 536 -19.21 -21.78 -16.38
N ILE A 537 -18.44 -22.82 -16.67
CA ILE A 537 -17.90 -23.07 -18.01
C ILE A 537 -18.30 -24.48 -18.45
N ASP A 538 -18.97 -24.55 -19.58
CA ASP A 538 -19.37 -25.80 -20.22
C ASP A 538 -19.05 -25.82 -21.71
N GLU A 539 -19.19 -27.00 -22.31
CA GLU A 539 -19.23 -27.19 -23.75
C GLU A 539 -20.16 -28.35 -24.11
N THR A 540 -20.45 -28.49 -25.41
CA THR A 540 -21.27 -29.59 -25.94
C THR A 540 -20.47 -30.63 -26.72
N SER A 541 -19.19 -30.37 -27.01
CA SER A 541 -18.33 -31.29 -27.77
C SER A 541 -17.61 -32.25 -26.81
N SER A 542 -17.18 -33.42 -27.32
CA SER A 542 -16.38 -34.38 -26.53
C SER A 542 -14.87 -34.08 -26.56
N ASN A 543 -14.47 -32.96 -27.16
CA ASN A 543 -13.08 -32.52 -27.22
C ASN A 543 -12.82 -31.51 -26.10
N GLY A 544 -12.68 -32.03 -24.89
CA GLY A 544 -12.53 -31.24 -23.67
C GLY A 544 -11.25 -30.40 -23.61
N ILE A 545 -11.23 -29.48 -22.65
CA ILE A 545 -10.10 -28.64 -22.32
C ILE A 545 -9.90 -28.61 -20.81
N ASN A 546 -8.64 -28.56 -20.37
CA ASN A 546 -8.31 -28.47 -18.95
C ASN A 546 -7.60 -27.15 -18.68
N PHE A 547 -7.74 -26.67 -17.45
CA PHE A 547 -7.03 -25.47 -16.99
C PHE A 547 -6.47 -25.72 -15.60
N TYR A 548 -5.45 -24.93 -15.27
CA TYR A 548 -4.95 -24.82 -13.92
C TYR A 548 -6.01 -24.23 -12.99
N SER A 549 -6.18 -24.84 -11.81
CA SER A 549 -7.05 -24.34 -10.74
C SER A 549 -6.31 -23.36 -9.83
N LYS A 550 -7.04 -22.73 -8.92
CA LYS A 550 -6.51 -21.82 -7.90
C LYS A 550 -5.52 -22.46 -6.94
N GLU A 551 -5.47 -23.79 -6.89
CA GLU A 551 -4.48 -24.56 -6.10
C GLU A 551 -3.07 -24.49 -6.73
N THR A 552 -2.90 -23.70 -7.79
CA THR A 552 -1.62 -23.53 -8.49
C THR A 552 -1.37 -22.05 -8.80
N VAL A 553 -0.08 -21.68 -8.93
CA VAL A 553 0.36 -20.34 -9.34
C VAL A 553 -0.12 -19.92 -10.74
N ASN A 554 -0.64 -20.86 -11.53
CA ASN A 554 -1.16 -20.64 -12.88
C ASN A 554 -2.70 -20.62 -12.93
N GLY A 555 -3.35 -20.56 -11.78
CA GLY A 555 -4.81 -20.60 -11.65
C GLY A 555 -5.54 -19.42 -12.29
N PRO A 556 -6.89 -19.42 -12.24
CA PRO A 556 -7.70 -18.36 -12.82
C PRO A 556 -7.38 -16.99 -12.22
N VAL A 557 -7.45 -15.95 -13.05
CA VAL A 557 -7.35 -14.55 -12.61
C VAL A 557 -8.43 -13.73 -13.29
N LEU A 558 -9.15 -12.92 -12.53
CA LEU A 558 -10.04 -11.90 -13.09
C LEU A 558 -9.33 -10.55 -13.10
N VAL A 559 -9.03 -10.06 -14.30
CA VAL A 559 -8.36 -8.77 -14.53
C VAL A 559 -9.41 -7.70 -14.77
N ILE A 560 -9.56 -6.76 -13.84
CA ILE A 560 -10.50 -5.64 -13.95
C ILE A 560 -9.73 -4.36 -14.25
N THR A 561 -10.24 -3.57 -15.18
CA THR A 561 -9.81 -2.20 -15.41
C THR A 561 -10.94 -1.24 -15.04
N PHE A 562 -10.67 -0.15 -14.32
CA PHE A 562 -11.69 0.82 -13.86
C PHE A 562 -11.16 2.24 -13.73
#